data_AF-A0A1Y3X6U5-F1
#
_entry.id   AF-A0A1Y3X6U5-F1
#
_cell.length_a   1.000
_cell.length_b   1.000
_cell.length_c   1.000
_cell.angle_alpha   90.00
_cell.angle_beta   90.00
_cell.angle_gamma   90.00
#
_symmetry.space_group_name_H-M   'P 1'
#
loop_
_entity.id
_entity.type
_entity.pdbx_description
1 polymer ?
#
loop_
_entity_poly.entity_id
_entity_poly.type
_entity_poly.pdbx_seq_one_letter_code
_entity_poly.pdbx_strand_id
1 'polypeptide(L)'
;MHLFPALEERYTKEHLSAREAQRLAEFIAWGPVVFQVARIMLKWGILDLIRDSGEGLTLEEIVKKTKQSEYAVKCLLEASLSIGILLVDVQAERYTLSKTGWFLINDPATRVNIDFNQDVNYEGWFHLEASLKEGKPVGLKHFGGWPTIYEGLSELPEQVQRSWFAFDHFYSDASFPEALQIVFKKHQTRSLYDVGGNTGKWALQCVHFDKEVEVTVLDLPQQIEMMKKQIMPDAEARRIKGFGMNLLDKNSAFPRREGGVDAIWMSQFLDCFSMDEIVSILLRAREVMSGQTRLYIMETLWDRQHFEPAAFCLTMTSLYFAALANGNSKMYHTNDLSECIGKAGLEIEEIFDGLGQGHSILVCKLKQ
;
A
#
# COMPACT_ATOMS: atom_id res chain seq x y z
N MET A 1 -7.52 -10.60 19.78
CA MET A 1 -7.27 -10.00 18.46
C MET A 1 -8.64 -9.67 17.88
N HIS A 2 -8.91 -8.42 17.52
CA HIS A 2 -10.19 -8.06 16.90
C HIS A 2 -10.03 -8.23 15.40
N LEU A 3 -10.81 -9.12 14.78
CA LEU A 3 -10.76 -9.39 13.34
C LEU A 3 -12.11 -9.06 12.72
N PHE A 4 -12.13 -8.57 11.49
CA PHE A 4 -13.36 -8.47 10.72
C PHE A 4 -13.97 -9.86 10.46
N PRO A 5 -15.30 -9.96 10.31
CA PRO A 5 -15.98 -11.26 10.22
C PRO A 5 -15.40 -12.21 9.16
N ALA A 6 -15.06 -11.68 7.98
CA ALA A 6 -14.46 -12.47 6.90
C ALA A 6 -13.08 -13.04 7.28
N LEU A 7 -12.31 -12.29 8.07
CA LEU A 7 -10.98 -12.72 8.53
C LEU A 7 -11.09 -13.66 9.72
N GLU A 8 -12.03 -13.43 10.63
CA GLU A 8 -12.31 -14.36 11.73
C GLU A 8 -12.71 -15.73 11.17
N GLU A 9 -13.65 -15.76 10.22
CA GLU A 9 -14.05 -16.98 9.54
C GLU A 9 -12.85 -17.70 8.91
N ARG A 10 -11.99 -16.96 8.21
CA ARG A 10 -10.87 -17.52 7.45
C ARG A 10 -9.68 -17.96 8.30
N TYR A 11 -9.31 -17.21 9.34
CA TYR A 11 -8.05 -17.40 10.08
C TYR A 11 -8.19 -18.21 11.37
N THR A 12 -9.40 -18.48 11.85
CA THR A 12 -9.60 -19.15 13.15
C THR A 12 -9.94 -20.64 13.04
N LYS A 13 -10.13 -21.17 11.82
CA LYS A 13 -10.53 -22.55 11.58
C LYS A 13 -9.78 -23.14 10.40
N GLU A 14 -9.55 -24.45 10.43
CA GLU A 14 -9.03 -25.19 9.27
C GLU A 14 -10.14 -25.38 8.24
N HIS A 15 -9.85 -25.01 6.99
CA HIS A 15 -10.78 -25.08 5.86
C HIS A 15 -10.32 -26.05 4.78
N LEU A 16 -9.04 -26.40 4.76
CA LEU A 16 -8.46 -27.30 3.78
C LEU A 16 -8.50 -28.75 4.28
N SER A 17 -8.79 -29.67 3.36
CA SER A 17 -8.46 -31.07 3.59
C SER A 17 -6.95 -31.26 3.65
N ALA A 18 -6.49 -32.38 4.24
CA ALA A 18 -5.07 -32.69 4.32
C ALA A 18 -4.36 -32.68 2.94
N ARG A 19 -5.05 -33.09 1.88
CA ARG A 19 -4.50 -33.10 0.51
C ARG A 19 -4.37 -31.69 -0.06
N GLU A 20 -5.35 -30.81 0.21
CA GLU A 20 -5.29 -29.42 -0.22
C GLU A 20 -4.22 -28.65 0.54
N ALA A 21 -4.09 -28.90 1.85
CA ALA A 21 -3.02 -28.34 2.67
C ALA A 21 -1.63 -28.79 2.19
N GLN A 22 -1.46 -30.07 1.85
CA GLN A 22 -0.23 -30.57 1.24
C GLN A 22 0.09 -29.86 -0.09
N ARG A 23 -0.90 -29.70 -0.98
CA ARG A 23 -0.72 -28.96 -2.23
C ARG A 23 -0.34 -27.50 -1.98
N LEU A 24 -0.96 -26.84 -1.00
CA LEU A 24 -0.65 -25.45 -0.66
C LEU A 24 0.78 -25.31 -0.13
N ALA A 25 1.25 -26.26 0.69
CA ALA A 25 2.63 -26.28 1.17
C ALA A 25 3.65 -26.36 0.02
N GLU A 26 3.40 -27.24 -0.97
CA GLU A 26 4.22 -27.30 -2.19
C GLU A 26 4.12 -26.01 -3.02
N PHE A 27 2.91 -25.43 -3.13
CA PHE A 27 2.73 -24.16 -3.83
C PHE A 27 3.55 -23.03 -3.20
N ILE A 28 3.65 -22.99 -1.86
CA ILE A 28 4.51 -22.06 -1.13
C ILE A 28 5.99 -22.34 -1.39
N ALA A 29 6.42 -23.61 -1.34
CA ALA A 29 7.81 -24.01 -1.59
C ALA A 29 8.28 -23.62 -3.00
N TRP A 30 7.39 -23.70 -4.00
CA TRP A 30 7.64 -23.28 -5.38
C TRP A 30 7.25 -21.83 -5.68
N GLY A 31 6.88 -21.05 -4.65
CA GLY A 31 6.40 -19.68 -4.77
C GLY A 31 7.23 -18.77 -5.69
N PRO A 32 8.58 -18.75 -5.59
CA PRO A 32 9.42 -17.95 -6.49
C PRO A 32 9.21 -18.30 -7.98
N VAL A 33 9.13 -19.59 -8.29
CA VAL A 33 8.92 -20.08 -9.67
C VAL A 33 7.48 -19.79 -10.12
N VAL A 34 6.50 -20.04 -9.26
CA VAL A 34 5.08 -19.73 -9.53
C VAL A 34 4.91 -18.25 -9.91
N PHE A 35 5.49 -17.35 -9.12
CA PHE A 35 5.49 -15.91 -9.39
C PHE A 35 6.13 -15.58 -10.74
N GLN A 36 7.33 -16.10 -11.01
CA GLN A 36 8.04 -15.82 -12.26
C GLN A 36 7.28 -16.34 -13.49
N VAL A 37 6.67 -17.52 -13.42
CA VAL A 37 5.84 -18.06 -14.52
C VAL A 37 4.65 -17.13 -14.79
N ALA A 38 3.88 -16.77 -13.77
CA ALA A 38 2.73 -15.88 -13.92
C ALA A 38 3.12 -14.53 -14.54
N ARG A 39 4.20 -13.92 -14.01
CA ARG A 39 4.73 -12.65 -14.51
C ARG A 39 5.22 -12.74 -15.96
N ILE A 40 5.94 -13.79 -16.35
CA ILE A 40 6.42 -13.97 -17.72
C ILE A 40 5.25 -14.19 -18.67
N MET A 41 4.26 -15.00 -18.28
CA MET A 41 3.04 -15.23 -19.05
C MET A 41 2.28 -13.93 -19.32
N LEU A 42 2.22 -13.01 -18.35
CA LEU A 42 1.70 -11.65 -18.52
C LEU A 42 2.61 -10.79 -19.42
N LYS A 43 3.93 -10.74 -19.12
CA LYS A 43 4.89 -9.88 -19.82
C LYS A 43 5.03 -10.23 -21.30
N TRP A 44 4.94 -11.50 -21.66
CA TRP A 44 5.00 -11.96 -23.05
C TRP A 44 3.64 -11.89 -23.77
N GLY A 45 2.59 -11.43 -23.08
CA GLY A 45 1.25 -11.31 -23.64
C GLY A 45 0.57 -12.64 -23.93
N ILE A 46 1.08 -13.76 -23.41
CA ILE A 46 0.51 -15.09 -23.69
C ILE A 46 -0.90 -15.18 -23.12
N LEU A 47 -1.13 -14.66 -21.91
CA LEU A 47 -2.45 -14.68 -21.29
C LEU A 47 -3.46 -13.82 -22.05
N ASP A 48 -3.06 -12.64 -22.54
CA ASP A 48 -3.91 -11.80 -23.40
C ASP A 48 -4.24 -12.50 -24.72
N LEU A 49 -3.25 -13.13 -25.37
CA LEU A 49 -3.47 -13.88 -26.62
C LEU A 49 -4.48 -15.00 -26.44
N ILE A 50 -4.41 -15.75 -25.32
CA ILE A 50 -5.37 -16.81 -25.01
C ILE A 50 -6.74 -16.21 -24.70
N ARG A 51 -6.82 -15.13 -23.90
CA ARG A 51 -8.08 -14.41 -23.61
C ARG A 51 -8.83 -14.02 -24.87
N ASP A 52 -8.11 -13.43 -25.83
CA ASP A 52 -8.68 -12.79 -27.00
C ASP A 52 -9.02 -13.79 -28.12
N SER A 53 -8.63 -15.06 -27.97
CA SER A 53 -8.88 -16.13 -28.96
C SER A 53 -10.29 -16.73 -28.91
N GLY A 54 -11.01 -16.57 -27.79
CA GLY A 54 -12.33 -17.18 -27.56
C GLY A 54 -12.28 -18.70 -27.33
N GLU A 55 -11.77 -19.47 -28.28
CA GLU A 55 -11.68 -20.95 -28.23
C GLU A 55 -10.36 -21.48 -27.63
N GLY A 56 -9.47 -20.59 -27.19
CA GLY A 56 -8.13 -20.95 -26.75
C GLY A 56 -7.14 -21.07 -27.90
N LEU A 57 -5.88 -21.32 -27.59
CA LEU A 57 -4.80 -21.42 -28.58
C LEU A 57 -4.02 -22.73 -28.41
N THR A 58 -3.50 -23.26 -29.51
CA THR A 58 -2.54 -24.37 -29.49
C THR A 58 -1.13 -23.86 -29.15
N LEU A 59 -0.23 -24.77 -28.77
CA LEU A 59 1.19 -24.44 -28.55
C LEU A 59 1.80 -23.75 -29.79
N GLU A 60 1.57 -24.29 -30.97
CA GLU A 60 2.10 -23.78 -32.24
C GLU A 60 1.61 -22.36 -32.54
N GLU A 61 0.33 -22.09 -32.31
CA GLU A 61 -0.26 -20.76 -32.49
C GLU A 61 0.37 -19.75 -31.52
N ILE A 62 0.58 -20.12 -30.25
CA ILE A 62 1.21 -19.26 -29.24
C ILE A 62 2.68 -18.99 -29.60
N VAL A 63 3.44 -20.02 -29.99
CA VAL A 63 4.84 -19.89 -30.46
C VAL A 63 4.91 -18.91 -31.64
N LYS A 64 4.05 -19.07 -32.63
CA LYS A 64 4.00 -18.19 -33.81
C LYS A 64 3.67 -16.74 -33.45
N LYS A 65 2.70 -16.52 -32.55
CA LYS A 65 2.27 -15.17 -32.13
C LYS A 65 3.29 -14.46 -31.24
N THR A 66 3.93 -15.18 -30.32
CA THR A 66 4.90 -14.63 -29.36
C THR A 66 6.32 -14.53 -29.92
N LYS A 67 6.63 -15.28 -30.98
CA LYS A 67 7.98 -15.44 -31.56
C LYS A 67 9.02 -15.96 -30.56
N GLN A 68 8.58 -16.71 -29.55
CA GLN A 68 9.45 -17.38 -28.58
C GLN A 68 9.77 -18.80 -29.05
N SER A 69 10.75 -19.45 -28.43
CA SER A 69 11.04 -20.85 -28.74
C SER A 69 9.91 -21.76 -28.26
N GLU A 70 9.68 -22.85 -29.00
CA GLU A 70 8.70 -23.86 -28.61
C GLU A 70 8.97 -24.38 -27.19
N TYR A 71 10.24 -24.64 -26.86
CA TYR A 71 10.65 -25.05 -25.51
C TYR A 71 10.20 -24.07 -24.43
N ALA A 72 10.44 -22.76 -24.61
CA ALA A 72 10.11 -21.76 -23.62
C ALA A 72 8.60 -21.64 -23.42
N VAL A 73 7.84 -21.58 -24.52
CA VAL A 73 6.37 -21.53 -24.45
C VAL A 73 5.83 -22.79 -23.80
N LYS A 74 6.31 -23.97 -24.19
CA LYS A 74 5.88 -25.25 -23.63
C LYS A 74 6.12 -25.32 -22.12
N CYS A 75 7.31 -24.94 -21.64
CA CYS A 75 7.61 -24.89 -20.21
C CYS A 75 6.63 -23.99 -19.45
N LEU A 76 6.32 -22.80 -19.99
CA LEU A 76 5.41 -21.86 -19.36
C LEU A 76 3.96 -22.34 -19.36
N LEU A 77 3.49 -22.97 -20.44
CA LEU A 77 2.13 -23.49 -20.54
C LEU A 77 1.92 -24.67 -19.58
N GLU A 78 2.85 -25.63 -19.55
CA GLU A 78 2.79 -26.79 -18.65
C GLU A 78 2.83 -26.38 -17.17
N ALA A 79 3.70 -25.43 -16.82
CA ALA A 79 3.74 -24.86 -15.47
C ALA A 79 2.43 -24.11 -15.16
N SER A 80 1.90 -23.32 -16.11
CA SER A 80 0.66 -22.56 -15.93
C SER A 80 -0.57 -23.44 -15.75
N LEU A 81 -0.62 -24.62 -16.35
CA LEU A 81 -1.64 -25.64 -16.07
C LEU A 81 -1.54 -26.13 -14.61
N SER A 82 -0.33 -26.44 -14.16
CA SER A 82 -0.09 -26.96 -12.79
C SER A 82 -0.43 -25.92 -11.71
N ILE A 83 -0.07 -24.65 -11.96
CA ILE A 83 -0.39 -23.50 -11.10
C ILE A 83 -1.90 -23.24 -11.08
N GLY A 84 -2.60 -23.58 -12.16
CA GLY A 84 -4.03 -23.31 -12.34
C GLY A 84 -4.32 -21.93 -12.92
N ILE A 85 -3.38 -21.38 -13.71
CA ILE A 85 -3.57 -20.16 -14.52
C ILE A 85 -4.31 -20.49 -15.81
N LEU A 86 -3.99 -21.64 -16.42
CA LEU A 86 -4.60 -22.13 -17.64
C LEU A 86 -5.42 -23.40 -17.39
N LEU A 87 -6.29 -23.69 -18.35
CA LEU A 87 -6.98 -24.97 -18.54
C LEU A 87 -6.58 -25.53 -19.91
N VAL A 88 -6.81 -26.82 -20.14
CA VAL A 88 -6.55 -27.48 -21.42
C VAL A 88 -7.78 -28.24 -21.89
N ASP A 89 -8.17 -28.03 -23.15
CA ASP A 89 -9.05 -28.94 -23.88
C ASP A 89 -8.16 -30.00 -24.54
N VAL A 90 -8.25 -31.23 -24.04
CA VAL A 90 -7.43 -32.36 -24.51
C VAL A 90 -7.85 -32.81 -25.91
N GLN A 91 -9.11 -32.64 -26.30
CA GLN A 91 -9.58 -33.05 -27.62
C GLN A 91 -9.18 -32.05 -28.69
N ALA A 92 -9.25 -30.76 -28.38
CA ALA A 92 -8.86 -29.68 -29.29
C ALA A 92 -7.37 -29.32 -29.22
N GLU A 93 -6.63 -29.82 -28.22
CA GLU A 93 -5.24 -29.45 -27.90
C GLU A 93 -5.05 -27.94 -27.69
N ARG A 94 -6.07 -27.29 -27.11
CA ARG A 94 -6.11 -25.84 -26.91
C ARG A 94 -6.02 -25.47 -25.43
N TYR A 95 -5.21 -24.45 -25.16
CA TYR A 95 -5.11 -23.84 -23.85
C TYR A 95 -6.14 -22.72 -23.71
N THR A 96 -6.90 -22.72 -22.62
CA THR A 96 -7.89 -21.68 -22.29
C THR A 96 -7.58 -21.06 -20.93
N LEU A 97 -8.15 -19.89 -20.64
CA LEU A 97 -7.94 -19.21 -19.36
C LEU A 97 -8.78 -19.85 -18.25
N SER A 98 -8.16 -20.05 -17.09
CA SER A 98 -8.88 -20.22 -15.84
C SER A 98 -9.36 -18.85 -15.31
N LYS A 99 -10.15 -18.87 -14.22
CA LYS A 99 -10.49 -17.66 -13.47
C LYS A 99 -9.26 -16.97 -12.88
N THR A 100 -8.30 -17.73 -12.34
CA THR A 100 -7.04 -17.18 -11.81
C THR A 100 -6.28 -16.45 -12.90
N GLY A 101 -6.17 -17.06 -14.08
CA GLY A 101 -5.57 -16.42 -15.26
C GLY A 101 -6.30 -15.15 -15.67
N TRP A 102 -7.63 -15.14 -15.61
CA TRP A 102 -8.43 -13.95 -15.90
C TRP A 102 -8.16 -12.82 -14.88
N PHE A 103 -8.09 -13.10 -13.58
CA PHE A 103 -7.78 -12.09 -12.56
C PHE A 103 -6.35 -11.55 -12.69
N LEU A 104 -5.36 -12.39 -13.01
CA LEU A 104 -3.98 -11.95 -13.29
C LEU A 104 -3.89 -10.87 -14.39
N ILE A 105 -4.82 -10.90 -15.34
CA ILE A 105 -4.87 -9.92 -16.43
C ILE A 105 -5.69 -8.68 -16.04
N ASN A 106 -6.88 -8.88 -15.48
CA ASN A 106 -7.92 -7.86 -15.42
C ASN A 106 -8.03 -7.15 -14.07
N ASP A 107 -7.49 -7.72 -12.98
CA ASP A 107 -7.53 -7.08 -11.68
C ASP A 107 -6.38 -6.07 -11.53
N PRO A 108 -6.69 -4.76 -11.39
CA PRO A 108 -5.64 -3.74 -11.29
C PRO A 108 -4.74 -3.92 -10.06
N ALA A 109 -5.29 -4.37 -8.92
CA ALA A 109 -4.51 -4.61 -7.71
C ALA A 109 -3.46 -5.71 -7.95
N THR A 110 -3.87 -6.83 -8.54
CA THR A 110 -2.97 -7.93 -8.89
C THR A 110 -1.85 -7.49 -9.83
N ARG A 111 -2.17 -6.67 -10.85
CA ARG A 111 -1.18 -6.13 -11.79
C ARG A 111 -0.14 -5.27 -11.09
N VAL A 112 -0.60 -4.32 -10.28
CA VAL A 112 0.26 -3.42 -9.50
C VAL A 112 1.14 -4.22 -8.52
N ASN A 113 0.56 -5.21 -7.83
CA ASN A 113 1.30 -6.05 -6.89
C ASN A 113 2.38 -6.89 -7.59
N ILE A 114 2.13 -7.43 -8.78
CA ILE A 114 3.12 -8.19 -9.53
C ILE A 114 4.29 -7.32 -9.97
N ASP A 115 4.00 -6.14 -10.53
CA ASP A 115 5.04 -5.22 -11.01
C ASP A 115 5.87 -4.68 -9.82
N PHE A 116 5.22 -4.31 -8.71
CA PHE A 116 5.88 -3.92 -7.47
C PHE A 116 6.78 -5.04 -6.93
N ASN A 117 6.26 -6.26 -6.84
CA ASN A 117 7.03 -7.38 -6.30
C ASN A 117 8.22 -7.73 -7.18
N GLN A 118 8.09 -7.69 -8.51
CA GLN A 118 9.20 -7.99 -9.41
C GLN A 118 10.28 -6.91 -9.34
N ASP A 119 9.88 -5.65 -9.48
CA ASP A 119 10.83 -4.57 -9.75
C ASP A 119 11.40 -3.99 -8.45
N VAL A 120 10.64 -3.98 -7.36
CA VAL A 120 11.05 -3.39 -6.08
C VAL A 120 11.52 -4.45 -5.09
N ASN A 121 10.78 -5.55 -4.96
CA ASN A 121 10.92 -6.42 -3.78
C ASN A 121 11.73 -7.69 -4.03
N TYR A 122 11.69 -8.25 -5.23
CA TYR A 122 12.11 -9.64 -5.50
C TYR A 122 13.54 -9.94 -5.05
N GLU A 123 14.49 -9.08 -5.43
CA GLU A 123 15.89 -9.23 -5.03
C GLU A 123 16.11 -8.88 -3.56
N GLY A 124 15.50 -7.81 -3.06
CA GLY A 124 15.62 -7.42 -1.65
C GLY A 124 15.05 -8.47 -0.68
N TRP A 125 14.02 -9.22 -1.06
CA TRP A 125 13.46 -10.30 -0.24
C TRP A 125 14.38 -11.51 -0.07
N PHE A 126 15.40 -11.68 -0.93
CA PHE A 126 16.47 -12.64 -0.65
C PHE A 126 17.18 -12.34 0.69
N HIS A 127 17.19 -11.08 1.12
CA HIS A 127 17.79 -10.62 2.37
C HIS A 127 16.78 -10.36 3.50
N LEU A 128 15.50 -10.76 3.34
CA LEU A 128 14.45 -10.50 4.33
C LEU A 128 14.79 -11.03 5.72
N GLU A 129 15.37 -12.23 5.83
CA GLU A 129 15.77 -12.80 7.14
C GLU A 129 16.80 -11.92 7.85
N ALA A 130 17.79 -11.41 7.12
CA ALA A 130 18.79 -10.51 7.67
C ALA A 130 18.15 -9.18 8.10
N SER A 131 17.25 -8.63 7.29
CA SER A 131 16.50 -7.42 7.64
C SER A 131 15.71 -7.56 8.93
N LEU A 132 15.00 -8.68 9.10
CA LEU A 132 14.22 -8.96 10.30
C LEU A 132 15.08 -9.12 11.56
N LYS A 133 16.27 -9.73 11.44
CA LYS A 133 17.22 -9.87 12.55
C LYS A 133 17.86 -8.55 12.94
N GLU A 134 18.20 -7.71 11.96
CA GLU A 134 18.89 -6.44 12.20
C GLU A 134 17.95 -5.28 12.52
N GLY A 135 16.65 -5.40 12.19
CA GLY A 135 15.70 -4.29 12.26
C GLY A 135 16.06 -3.16 11.28
N LYS A 136 16.60 -3.51 10.10
CA LYS A 136 17.11 -2.58 9.08
C LYS A 136 16.78 -3.09 7.67
N PRO A 137 16.67 -2.22 6.66
CA PRO A 137 16.33 -2.64 5.30
C PRO A 137 17.57 -3.21 4.59
N VAL A 138 18.07 -4.37 5.03
CA VAL A 138 19.26 -5.02 4.45
C VAL A 138 19.08 -5.33 2.97
N GLY A 139 17.85 -5.65 2.56
CA GLY A 139 17.48 -5.84 1.15
C GLY A 139 17.67 -4.60 0.28
N LEU A 140 17.61 -3.38 0.82
CA LEU A 140 17.79 -2.15 0.03
C LEU A 140 19.20 -2.00 -0.57
N LYS A 141 20.21 -2.68 0.01
CA LYS A 141 21.63 -2.52 -0.35
C LYS A 141 21.96 -2.86 -1.80
N HIS A 142 21.12 -3.65 -2.49
CA HIS A 142 21.34 -3.94 -3.91
C HIS A 142 21.02 -2.74 -4.81
N PHE A 143 20.19 -1.78 -4.35
CA PHE A 143 19.93 -0.52 -5.03
C PHE A 143 20.91 0.59 -4.60
N GLY A 144 21.17 0.70 -3.30
CA GLY A 144 22.10 1.71 -2.79
C GLY A 144 22.22 1.72 -1.26
N GLY A 145 23.05 2.63 -0.75
CA GLY A 145 23.47 2.69 0.65
C GLY A 145 22.62 3.57 1.57
N TRP A 146 21.40 3.93 1.16
CA TRP A 146 20.55 4.83 1.95
C TRP A 146 20.02 4.15 3.22
N PRO A 147 19.79 4.92 4.31
CA PRO A 147 19.12 4.42 5.52
C PRO A 147 17.73 3.83 5.26
N THR A 148 16.99 4.42 4.32
CA THR A 148 15.64 3.99 3.93
C THR A 148 15.45 4.17 2.43
N ILE A 149 14.46 3.47 1.85
CA ILE A 149 14.13 3.63 0.42
C ILE A 149 13.64 5.04 0.09
N TYR A 150 13.02 5.73 1.06
CA TYR A 150 12.45 7.08 0.85
C TYR A 150 13.53 8.10 0.49
N GLU A 151 14.72 7.97 1.10
CA GLU A 151 15.86 8.84 0.80
C GLU A 151 16.49 8.54 -0.56
N GLY A 152 16.40 7.29 -1.02
CA GLY A 152 16.95 6.84 -2.30
C GLY A 152 15.96 6.84 -3.47
N LEU A 153 14.69 7.18 -3.24
CA LEU A 153 13.60 6.95 -4.19
C LEU A 153 13.85 7.62 -5.55
N SER A 154 14.38 8.83 -5.58
CA SER A 154 14.71 9.57 -6.82
C SER A 154 15.90 9.00 -7.58
N GLU A 155 16.73 8.18 -6.93
CA GLU A 155 17.95 7.58 -7.49
C GLU A 155 17.74 6.12 -7.92
N LEU A 156 16.57 5.53 -7.64
CA LEU A 156 16.23 4.16 -8.08
C LEU A 156 16.15 4.08 -9.62
N PRO A 157 16.34 2.90 -10.24
CA PRO A 157 16.15 2.74 -11.67
C PRO A 157 14.73 3.12 -12.12
N GLU A 158 14.58 3.64 -13.34
CA GLU A 158 13.30 4.18 -13.85
C GLU A 158 12.12 3.20 -13.71
N GLN A 159 12.34 1.93 -14.06
CA GLN A 159 11.31 0.90 -13.96
C GLN A 159 10.91 0.64 -12.49
N VAL A 160 11.86 0.67 -11.57
CA VAL A 160 11.62 0.49 -10.13
C VAL A 160 10.81 1.65 -9.58
N GLN A 161 11.17 2.89 -9.94
CA GLN A 161 10.40 4.08 -9.59
C GLN A 161 8.96 3.98 -10.09
N ARG A 162 8.78 3.57 -11.36
CA ARG A 162 7.44 3.43 -11.96
C ARG A 162 6.58 2.43 -11.20
N SER A 163 7.11 1.25 -10.89
CA SER A 163 6.37 0.21 -10.16
C SER A 163 6.12 0.59 -8.70
N TRP A 164 7.08 1.28 -8.06
CA TRP A 164 6.90 1.82 -6.71
C TRP A 164 5.80 2.88 -6.66
N PHE A 165 5.84 3.88 -7.55
CA PHE A 165 4.82 4.92 -7.60
C PHE A 165 3.45 4.36 -7.98
N ALA A 166 3.38 3.40 -8.92
CA ALA A 166 2.10 2.76 -9.26
C ALA A 166 1.48 2.03 -8.05
N PHE A 167 2.30 1.37 -7.24
CA PHE A 167 1.88 0.77 -5.97
C PHE A 167 1.38 1.81 -4.98
N ASP A 168 2.20 2.80 -4.67
CA ASP A 168 1.87 3.90 -3.76
C ASP A 168 0.56 4.63 -4.16
N HIS A 169 0.39 4.92 -5.45
CA HIS A 169 -0.80 5.58 -5.98
C HIS A 169 -2.05 4.70 -5.87
N PHE A 170 -1.94 3.41 -6.20
CA PHE A 170 -3.08 2.49 -6.18
C PHE A 170 -3.69 2.38 -4.78
N TYR A 171 -2.84 2.26 -3.75
CA TYR A 171 -3.29 2.18 -2.37
C TYR A 171 -3.64 3.56 -1.78
N SER A 172 -3.37 4.69 -2.44
CA SER A 172 -3.64 6.04 -1.88
C SER A 172 -4.83 6.78 -2.48
N ASP A 173 -5.07 6.69 -3.78
CA ASP A 173 -5.96 7.64 -4.46
C ASP A 173 -7.48 7.33 -4.29
N ALA A 174 -7.86 6.13 -3.82
CA ALA A 174 -9.24 5.64 -3.87
C ALA A 174 -10.16 6.08 -2.70
N SER A 175 -9.64 6.69 -1.63
CA SER A 175 -10.39 6.91 -0.37
C SER A 175 -10.74 8.38 -0.08
N PHE A 176 -10.27 9.33 -0.90
CA PHE A 176 -10.44 10.76 -0.63
C PHE A 176 -11.89 11.27 -0.62
N PRO A 177 -12.79 10.88 -1.54
CA PRO A 177 -14.16 11.41 -1.55
C PRO A 177 -14.92 11.16 -0.24
N GLU A 178 -14.80 9.95 0.32
CA GLU A 178 -15.40 9.54 1.58
C GLU A 178 -14.69 10.20 2.77
N ALA A 179 -13.36 10.27 2.75
CA ALA A 179 -12.58 10.95 3.79
C ALA A 179 -12.97 12.43 3.92
N LEU A 180 -13.18 13.13 2.80
CA LEU A 180 -13.64 14.53 2.80
C LEU A 180 -14.98 14.69 3.52
N GLN A 181 -15.91 13.73 3.37
CA GLN A 181 -17.20 13.79 4.08
C GLN A 181 -16.98 13.72 5.59
N ILE A 182 -16.12 12.81 6.04
CA ILE A 182 -15.85 12.59 7.47
C ILE A 182 -15.17 13.80 8.09
N VAL A 183 -14.12 14.34 7.44
CA VAL A 183 -13.34 15.46 7.96
C VAL A 183 -14.18 16.75 8.00
N PHE A 184 -14.82 17.12 6.90
CA PHE A 184 -15.43 18.45 6.78
C PHE A 184 -16.87 18.54 7.25
N LYS A 185 -17.71 17.51 7.03
CA LYS A 185 -19.14 17.62 7.37
C LYS A 185 -19.43 17.41 8.86
N LYS A 186 -18.59 16.64 9.56
CA LYS A 186 -18.84 16.30 10.96
C LYS A 186 -18.27 17.34 11.94
N HIS A 187 -17.10 17.91 11.64
CA HIS A 187 -16.32 18.70 12.61
C HIS A 187 -16.07 20.17 12.19
N GLN A 188 -16.69 20.67 11.12
CA GLN A 188 -16.54 22.06 10.64
C GLN A 188 -15.07 22.53 10.54
N THR A 189 -14.23 21.72 9.91
CA THR A 189 -12.79 21.98 9.77
C THR A 189 -12.50 23.21 8.91
N ARG A 190 -11.86 24.24 9.48
CA ARG A 190 -11.38 25.44 8.75
C ARG A 190 -9.86 25.50 8.62
N SER A 191 -9.16 24.76 9.47
CA SER A 191 -7.72 24.64 9.46
C SER A 191 -7.30 23.18 9.56
N LEU A 192 -6.47 22.72 8.63
CA LEU A 192 -6.04 21.32 8.54
C LEU A 192 -4.52 21.24 8.42
N TYR A 193 -3.89 20.40 9.25
CA TYR A 193 -2.51 19.96 9.06
C TYR A 193 -2.49 18.63 8.33
N ASP A 194 -1.86 18.62 7.16
CA ASP A 194 -1.66 17.43 6.33
C ASP A 194 -0.24 16.91 6.55
N VAL A 195 -0.09 15.93 7.43
CA VAL A 195 1.21 15.43 7.88
C VAL A 195 1.69 14.32 6.94
N GLY A 196 2.84 14.52 6.32
CA GLY A 196 3.34 13.62 5.27
C GLY A 196 2.59 13.76 3.95
N GLY A 197 2.00 14.94 3.67
CA GLY A 197 1.14 15.17 2.51
C GLY A 197 1.84 15.10 1.14
N ASN A 198 3.17 14.90 1.09
CA ASN A 198 3.96 14.64 -0.10
C ASN A 198 3.60 15.58 -1.28
N THR A 199 2.98 15.06 -2.34
CA THR A 199 2.59 15.82 -3.54
C THR A 199 1.47 16.86 -3.34
N GLY A 200 0.82 16.90 -2.18
CA GLY A 200 -0.26 17.83 -1.87
C GLY A 200 -1.61 17.49 -2.50
N LYS A 201 -1.80 16.25 -3.00
CA LYS A 201 -3.06 15.78 -3.58
C LYS A 201 -4.24 15.94 -2.61
N TRP A 202 -4.09 15.45 -1.38
CA TRP A 202 -5.13 15.57 -0.35
C TRP A 202 -5.42 17.04 -0.01
N ALA A 203 -4.38 17.87 0.16
CA ALA A 203 -4.53 19.30 0.38
C ALA A 203 -5.33 20.00 -0.72
N LEU A 204 -5.09 19.66 -2.01
CA LEU A 204 -5.88 20.15 -3.14
C LEU A 204 -7.35 19.72 -3.06
N GLN A 205 -7.60 18.44 -2.77
CA GLN A 205 -8.95 17.92 -2.59
C GLN A 205 -9.71 18.66 -1.46
N CYS A 206 -9.04 18.94 -0.34
CA CYS A 206 -9.59 19.70 0.78
C CYS A 206 -10.03 21.11 0.36
N VAL A 207 -9.14 21.88 -0.29
CA VAL A 207 -9.45 23.26 -0.68
C VAL A 207 -10.51 23.32 -1.80
N HIS A 208 -10.62 22.30 -2.66
CA HIS A 208 -11.72 22.22 -3.62
C HIS A 208 -13.05 21.86 -2.95
N PHE A 209 -13.02 21.03 -1.91
CA PHE A 209 -14.21 20.60 -1.20
C PHE A 209 -14.82 21.71 -0.35
N ASP A 210 -13.99 22.42 0.43
CA ASP A 210 -14.40 23.51 1.30
C ASP A 210 -13.70 24.83 0.90
N LYS A 211 -14.49 25.90 0.70
CA LYS A 211 -13.98 27.19 0.21
C LYS A 211 -13.29 28.03 1.29
N GLU A 212 -13.51 27.70 2.56
CA GLU A 212 -12.96 28.42 3.71
C GLU A 212 -11.76 27.71 4.33
N VAL A 213 -11.54 26.42 4.04
CA VAL A 213 -10.40 25.68 4.62
C VAL A 213 -9.05 26.23 4.17
N GLU A 214 -8.14 26.36 5.13
CA GLU A 214 -6.70 26.49 4.91
C GLU A 214 -5.99 25.18 5.28
N VAL A 215 -5.11 24.69 4.39
CA VAL A 215 -4.32 23.48 4.63
C VAL A 215 -2.86 23.86 4.83
N THR A 216 -2.19 23.27 5.82
CA THR A 216 -0.74 23.35 5.97
C THR A 216 -0.15 21.94 5.87
N VAL A 217 0.62 21.69 4.83
CA VAL A 217 1.34 20.42 4.63
C VAL A 217 2.61 20.43 5.47
N LEU A 218 2.79 19.43 6.32
CA LEU A 218 3.99 19.24 7.14
C LEU A 218 4.80 18.08 6.54
N ASP A 219 5.97 18.38 5.98
CA ASP A 219 6.81 17.37 5.30
C ASP A 219 8.27 17.84 5.28
N LEU A 220 9.19 17.01 4.80
CA LEU A 220 10.59 17.38 4.60
C LEU A 220 10.69 18.63 3.69
N PRO A 221 11.65 19.55 3.94
CA PRO A 221 11.77 20.77 3.16
C PRO A 221 11.83 20.55 1.64
N GLN A 222 12.49 19.49 1.20
CA GLN A 222 12.60 19.12 -0.22
C GLN A 222 11.24 18.69 -0.80
N GLN A 223 10.45 17.93 -0.04
CA GLN A 223 9.10 17.52 -0.43
C GLN A 223 8.16 18.72 -0.52
N ILE A 224 8.25 19.67 0.42
CA ILE A 224 7.48 20.91 0.37
C ILE A 224 7.77 21.71 -0.91
N GLU A 225 9.03 21.78 -1.36
CA GLU A 225 9.37 22.47 -2.61
C GLU A 225 8.86 21.74 -3.86
N MET A 226 8.83 20.39 -3.85
CA MET A 226 8.22 19.60 -4.91
C MET A 226 6.70 19.80 -4.97
N MET A 227 6.04 19.71 -3.82
CA MET A 227 4.60 19.93 -3.65
C MET A 227 4.16 21.29 -4.19
N LYS A 228 4.85 22.37 -3.79
CA LYS A 228 4.54 23.73 -4.26
C LYS A 228 4.54 23.83 -5.78
N LYS A 229 5.55 23.25 -6.45
CA LYS A 229 5.64 23.24 -7.92
C LYS A 229 4.47 22.48 -8.55
N GLN A 230 4.07 21.36 -7.94
CA GLN A 230 2.98 20.52 -8.44
C GLN A 230 1.60 21.17 -8.29
N ILE A 231 1.33 21.83 -7.17
CA ILE A 231 0.03 22.45 -6.91
C ILE A 231 -0.11 23.86 -7.51
N MET A 232 1.00 24.51 -7.88
CA MET A 232 1.03 25.89 -8.41
C MET A 232 0.04 26.19 -9.56
N PRO A 233 -0.23 25.27 -10.51
CA PRO A 233 -1.21 25.53 -11.57
C PRO A 233 -2.66 25.69 -11.08
N ASP A 234 -2.96 25.27 -9.85
CA ASP A 234 -4.31 25.34 -9.28
C ASP A 234 -4.54 26.67 -8.56
N ALA A 235 -5.61 27.39 -8.92
CA ALA A 235 -5.92 28.69 -8.33
C ALA A 235 -6.23 28.61 -6.82
N GLU A 236 -6.75 27.47 -6.35
CA GLU A 236 -7.09 27.27 -4.94
C GLU A 236 -5.87 26.92 -4.08
N ALA A 237 -4.73 26.57 -4.70
CA ALA A 237 -3.47 26.30 -4.02
C ALA A 237 -2.97 27.45 -3.15
N ARG A 238 -3.45 28.68 -3.35
CA ARG A 238 -3.16 29.85 -2.48
C ARG A 238 -3.55 29.62 -1.01
N ARG A 239 -4.46 28.69 -0.73
CA ARG A 239 -4.89 28.29 0.63
C ARG A 239 -4.10 27.12 1.20
N ILE A 240 -3.15 26.59 0.43
CA ILE A 240 -2.24 25.51 0.84
C ILE A 240 -0.89 26.13 1.18
N LYS A 241 -0.44 25.91 2.41
CA LYS A 241 0.87 26.34 2.93
C LYS A 241 1.74 25.11 3.13
N GLY A 242 3.06 25.27 3.01
CA GLY A 242 4.02 24.22 3.33
C GLY A 242 4.88 24.59 4.53
N PHE A 243 5.11 23.64 5.43
CA PHE A 243 5.99 23.79 6.58
C PHE A 243 7.02 22.67 6.56
N GLY A 244 8.27 23.02 6.27
CA GLY A 244 9.38 22.08 6.18
C GLY A 244 9.83 21.61 7.56
N MET A 245 9.72 20.31 7.84
CA MET A 245 10.19 19.70 9.08
C MET A 245 10.60 18.24 8.89
N ASN A 246 11.50 17.75 9.75
CA ASN A 246 11.80 16.32 9.84
C ASN A 246 10.87 15.69 10.89
N LEU A 247 9.94 14.85 10.45
CA LEU A 247 8.96 14.21 11.33
C LEU A 247 9.58 13.12 12.23
N LEU A 248 10.82 12.69 11.97
CA LEU A 248 11.59 11.81 12.87
C LEU A 248 12.41 12.57 13.91
N ASP A 249 12.65 13.88 13.72
CA ASP A 249 13.35 14.68 14.73
C ASP A 249 12.41 14.94 15.91
N LYS A 250 12.72 14.29 17.04
CA LYS A 250 11.95 14.37 18.28
C LYS A 250 11.89 15.79 18.85
N ASN A 251 12.84 16.66 18.47
CA ASN A 251 12.90 18.05 18.92
C ASN A 251 12.14 19.02 18.00
N SER A 252 11.72 18.56 16.82
CA SER A 252 10.91 19.38 15.93
C SER A 252 9.52 19.58 16.54
N ALA A 253 8.94 20.76 16.41
CA ALA A 253 7.59 21.04 16.90
C ALA A 253 6.66 21.30 15.73
N PHE A 254 5.44 20.76 15.81
CA PHE A 254 4.39 21.12 14.86
C PHE A 254 4.10 22.63 15.01
N PRO A 255 3.77 23.34 13.91
CA PRO A 255 3.49 24.77 13.98
C PRO A 255 2.32 25.03 14.94
N ARG A 256 2.44 26.02 15.81
CA ARG A 256 1.37 26.41 16.73
C ARG A 256 0.41 27.38 16.03
N ARG A 257 -0.89 27.20 16.27
CA ARG A 257 -1.96 28.10 15.86
C ARG A 257 -2.71 28.58 17.11
N GLU A 258 -3.04 29.87 17.16
CA GLU A 258 -3.90 30.40 18.21
C GLU A 258 -5.27 29.70 18.16
N GLY A 259 -5.73 29.15 19.29
CA GLY A 259 -6.93 28.31 19.36
C GLY A 259 -6.74 26.84 19.00
N GLY A 260 -5.54 26.44 18.54
CA GLY A 260 -5.28 25.11 18.01
C GLY A 260 -5.64 24.99 16.53
N VAL A 261 -5.23 23.89 15.90
CA VAL A 261 -5.69 23.50 14.55
C VAL A 261 -7.01 22.73 14.66
N ASP A 262 -7.92 22.84 13.71
CA ASP A 262 -9.21 22.12 13.79
C ASP A 262 -9.03 20.62 13.47
N ALA A 263 -8.20 20.31 12.47
CA ALA A 263 -7.91 18.95 12.05
C ALA A 263 -6.40 18.70 11.87
N ILE A 264 -5.96 17.52 12.27
CA ILE A 264 -4.67 16.95 11.87
C ILE A 264 -4.98 15.69 11.08
N TRP A 265 -4.35 15.53 9.94
CA TRP A 265 -4.55 14.42 9.01
C TRP A 265 -3.22 13.70 8.82
N MET A 266 -3.24 12.38 8.97
CA MET A 266 -2.14 11.45 8.69
C MET A 266 -2.71 10.31 7.87
N SER A 267 -2.26 10.14 6.63
CA SER A 267 -2.80 9.14 5.69
C SER A 267 -1.68 8.29 5.10
N GLN A 268 -1.71 6.98 5.34
CA GLN A 268 -0.66 6.04 4.91
C GLN A 268 0.72 6.60 5.20
N PHE A 269 0.86 7.02 6.45
CA PHE A 269 2.02 7.75 6.93
C PHE A 269 2.59 7.03 8.14
N LEU A 270 1.74 6.64 9.10
CA LEU A 270 2.22 6.02 10.33
C LEU A 270 2.72 4.59 10.10
N ASP A 271 2.20 3.91 9.09
CA ASP A 271 2.68 2.60 8.60
C ASP A 271 4.15 2.59 8.14
N CYS A 272 4.75 3.77 7.91
CA CYS A 272 6.15 3.95 7.53
C CYS A 272 7.10 4.08 8.74
N PHE A 273 6.60 4.02 9.97
CA PHE A 273 7.38 4.25 11.19
C PHE A 273 7.22 3.11 12.19
N SER A 274 8.22 2.92 13.05
CA SER A 274 8.10 2.02 14.21
C SER A 274 7.10 2.56 15.25
N MET A 275 6.59 1.70 16.12
CA MET A 275 5.63 2.10 17.16
C MET A 275 6.16 3.24 18.07
N ASP A 276 7.44 3.24 18.42
CA ASP A 276 8.05 4.31 19.23
C ASP A 276 8.13 5.65 18.48
N GLU A 277 8.40 5.60 17.17
CA GLU A 277 8.40 6.78 16.30
C GLU A 277 6.97 7.32 16.13
N ILE A 278 5.98 6.44 15.94
CA ILE A 278 4.55 6.79 15.90
C ILE A 278 4.16 7.52 17.19
N VAL A 279 4.45 6.94 18.36
CA VAL A 279 4.16 7.60 19.65
C VAL A 279 4.83 8.97 19.72
N SER A 280 6.08 9.09 19.27
CA SER A 280 6.79 10.37 19.24
C SER A 280 6.10 11.41 18.35
N ILE A 281 5.67 11.03 17.16
CA ILE A 281 4.92 11.89 16.23
C ILE A 281 3.59 12.32 16.84
N LEU A 282 2.83 11.37 17.38
CA LEU A 282 1.52 11.62 17.98
C LEU A 282 1.61 12.53 19.22
N LEU A 283 2.67 12.41 20.03
CA LEU A 283 2.93 13.33 21.13
C LEU A 283 3.12 14.77 20.63
N ARG A 284 3.86 14.98 19.54
CA ARG A 284 4.03 16.32 18.94
C ARG A 284 2.75 16.86 18.33
N ALA A 285 1.95 16.01 17.68
CA ALA A 285 0.64 16.38 17.18
C ALA A 285 -0.28 16.82 18.33
N ARG A 286 -0.28 16.09 19.45
CA ARG A 286 -1.04 16.42 20.65
C ARG A 286 -0.74 17.82 21.20
N GLU A 287 0.52 18.27 21.17
CA GLU A 287 0.94 19.58 21.70
C GLU A 287 0.33 20.78 20.95
N VAL A 288 -0.22 20.57 19.75
CA VAL A 288 -0.91 21.61 18.96
C VAL A 288 -2.44 21.42 18.90
N MET A 289 -2.95 20.38 19.57
CA MET A 289 -4.38 20.11 19.68
C MET A 289 -5.03 20.94 20.81
N SER A 290 -6.28 21.35 20.59
CA SER A 290 -7.21 21.79 21.62
C SER A 290 -8.29 20.72 21.86
N GLY A 291 -9.19 20.93 22.82
CA GLY A 291 -10.34 20.03 23.02
C GLY A 291 -11.29 19.92 21.82
N GLN A 292 -11.21 20.87 20.88
CA GLN A 292 -12.00 20.86 19.64
C GLN A 292 -11.27 20.16 18.48
N THR A 293 -9.95 20.01 18.55
CA THR A 293 -9.17 19.39 17.48
C THR A 293 -9.53 17.92 17.30
N ARG A 294 -9.54 17.45 16.05
CA ARG A 294 -9.57 16.03 15.71
C ARG A 294 -8.32 15.63 14.94
N LEU A 295 -7.71 14.54 15.37
CA LEU A 295 -6.66 13.86 14.63
C LEU A 295 -7.30 12.70 13.85
N TYR A 296 -7.10 12.68 12.55
CA TYR A 296 -7.58 11.64 11.65
C TYR A 296 -6.37 10.83 11.19
N ILE A 297 -6.38 9.54 11.52
CA ILE A 297 -5.37 8.58 11.09
C ILE A 297 -6.05 7.65 10.08
N MET A 298 -5.73 7.82 8.80
CA MET A 298 -6.22 6.95 7.72
C MET A 298 -5.16 5.93 7.35
N GLU A 299 -5.44 4.65 7.56
CA GLU A 299 -4.49 3.57 7.33
C GLU A 299 -5.19 2.35 6.71
N THR A 300 -4.43 1.48 6.05
CA THR A 300 -4.92 0.18 5.58
C THR A 300 -4.68 -0.88 6.66
N LEU A 301 -5.65 -1.02 7.57
CA LEU A 301 -5.54 -1.93 8.71
C LEU A 301 -5.84 -3.37 8.29
N TRP A 302 -4.84 -4.25 8.37
CA TRP A 302 -4.97 -5.61 7.84
C TRP A 302 -6.06 -6.42 8.55
N ASP A 303 -6.35 -6.13 9.83
CA ASP A 303 -7.36 -6.81 10.63
C ASP A 303 -8.81 -6.33 10.36
N ARG A 304 -8.97 -5.23 9.62
CA ARG A 304 -10.25 -4.58 9.34
C ARG A 304 -10.68 -4.66 7.87
N GLN A 305 -10.24 -5.70 7.17
CA GLN A 305 -10.55 -5.86 5.75
C GLN A 305 -11.86 -6.62 5.53
N HIS A 306 -12.71 -6.11 4.63
CA HIS A 306 -13.95 -6.79 4.21
C HIS A 306 -13.69 -8.09 3.46
N PHE A 307 -12.55 -8.18 2.78
CA PHE A 307 -12.14 -9.34 2.00
C PHE A 307 -10.79 -9.85 2.50
N GLU A 308 -10.69 -11.16 2.71
CA GLU A 308 -9.42 -11.76 3.16
C GLU A 308 -8.24 -11.56 2.19
N PRO A 309 -8.41 -11.60 0.86
CA PRO A 309 -7.31 -11.30 -0.06
C PRO A 309 -6.65 -9.93 0.19
N ALA A 310 -7.42 -8.93 0.65
CA ALA A 310 -6.85 -7.63 1.01
C ALA A 310 -5.99 -7.73 2.27
N ALA A 311 -6.45 -8.43 3.31
CA ALA A 311 -5.66 -8.68 4.52
C ALA A 311 -4.36 -9.46 4.20
N PHE A 312 -4.45 -10.46 3.32
CA PHE A 312 -3.29 -11.17 2.82
C PHE A 312 -2.30 -10.21 2.13
N CYS A 313 -2.76 -9.38 1.20
CA CYS A 313 -1.89 -8.41 0.51
C CYS A 313 -1.21 -7.45 1.49
N LEU A 314 -1.95 -6.86 2.44
CA LEU A 314 -1.41 -5.90 3.41
C LEU A 314 -0.35 -6.52 4.35
N THR A 315 -0.60 -7.76 4.79
CA THR A 315 0.40 -8.47 5.62
C THR A 315 1.64 -8.86 4.81
N MET A 316 1.52 -9.18 3.52
CA MET A 316 2.68 -9.39 2.64
C MET A 316 3.42 -8.08 2.35
N THR A 317 2.71 -6.96 2.15
CA THR A 317 3.31 -5.62 2.00
C THR A 317 4.15 -5.23 3.21
N SER A 318 3.81 -5.71 4.41
CA SER A 318 4.66 -5.51 5.60
C SER A 318 6.08 -6.06 5.43
N LEU A 319 6.28 -7.09 4.61
CA LEU A 319 7.61 -7.64 4.32
C LEU A 319 8.42 -6.74 3.37
N TYR A 320 7.78 -5.88 2.58
CA TYR A 320 8.48 -4.80 1.87
C TYR A 320 9.04 -3.78 2.86
N PHE A 321 8.27 -3.34 3.85
CA PHE A 321 8.76 -2.41 4.86
C PHE A 321 9.98 -2.96 5.61
N ALA A 322 9.92 -4.24 5.97
CA ALA A 322 11.03 -4.94 6.60
C ALA A 322 12.26 -5.03 5.68
N ALA A 323 12.11 -5.51 4.44
CA ALA A 323 13.27 -5.79 3.61
C ALA A 323 13.88 -4.55 2.94
N LEU A 324 13.05 -3.61 2.47
CA LEU A 324 13.42 -2.53 1.57
C LEU A 324 13.19 -1.13 2.17
N ALA A 325 12.11 -0.91 2.91
CA ALA A 325 11.75 0.46 3.31
C ALA A 325 12.58 0.99 4.48
N ASN A 326 12.41 0.41 5.67
CA ASN A 326 12.99 0.92 6.92
C ASN A 326 13.44 -0.18 7.90
N GLY A 327 12.99 -1.42 7.71
CA GLY A 327 13.36 -2.54 8.58
C GLY A 327 12.59 -2.62 9.91
N ASN A 328 11.65 -1.71 10.18
CA ASN A 328 11.04 -1.58 11.51
C ASN A 328 9.56 -1.16 11.52
N SER A 329 8.91 -1.03 10.36
CA SER A 329 7.48 -0.73 10.25
C SER A 329 6.70 -1.81 9.49
N LYS A 330 5.38 -1.65 9.36
CA LYS A 330 4.45 -2.62 8.78
C LYS A 330 3.07 -2.00 8.56
N MET A 331 2.22 -2.71 7.80
CA MET A 331 0.77 -2.49 7.86
C MET A 331 0.27 -2.94 9.23
N TYR A 332 -0.22 -1.99 10.03
CA TYR A 332 -0.52 -2.23 11.44
C TYR A 332 -1.84 -2.94 11.68
N HIS A 333 -1.91 -3.64 12.81
CA HIS A 333 -3.20 -4.03 13.39
C HIS A 333 -3.78 -2.80 14.12
N THR A 334 -5.10 -2.63 14.07
CA THR A 334 -5.84 -1.65 14.90
C THR A 334 -5.38 -1.59 16.37
N ASN A 335 -5.10 -2.73 17.01
CA ASN A 335 -4.68 -2.77 18.41
C ASN A 335 -3.30 -2.12 18.63
N ASP A 336 -2.35 -2.37 17.72
CA ASP A 336 -1.00 -1.80 17.78
C ASP A 336 -1.08 -0.26 17.69
N LEU A 337 -1.85 0.26 16.73
CA LEU A 337 -2.07 1.71 16.60
C LEU A 337 -2.85 2.29 17.78
N SER A 338 -3.86 1.58 18.28
CA SER A 338 -4.63 2.01 19.45
C SER A 338 -3.74 2.16 20.69
N GLU A 339 -2.77 1.25 20.85
CA GLU A 339 -1.75 1.35 21.91
C GLU A 339 -0.87 2.59 21.72
N CYS A 340 -0.38 2.84 20.51
CA CYS A 340 0.41 4.04 20.20
C CYS A 340 -0.37 5.34 20.48
N ILE A 341 -1.62 5.40 20.04
CA ILE A 341 -2.55 6.52 20.27
C ILE A 341 -2.75 6.73 21.77
N GLY A 342 -3.01 5.66 22.52
CA GLY A 342 -3.16 5.70 23.98
C GLY A 342 -1.90 6.19 24.71
N LYS A 343 -0.72 5.69 24.32
CA LYS A 343 0.59 6.13 24.86
C LYS A 343 0.86 7.61 24.60
N ALA A 344 0.36 8.15 23.49
CA ALA A 344 0.46 9.57 23.19
C ALA A 344 -0.50 10.44 24.03
N GLY A 345 -1.41 9.87 24.82
CA GLY A 345 -2.42 10.63 25.58
C GLY A 345 -3.62 11.05 24.74
N LEU A 346 -3.91 10.29 23.69
CA LEU A 346 -5.08 10.44 22.83
C LEU A 346 -6.03 9.26 23.05
N GLU A 347 -7.27 9.40 22.61
CA GLU A 347 -8.24 8.32 22.56
C GLU A 347 -8.97 8.29 21.21
N ILE A 348 -9.34 7.09 20.77
CA ILE A 348 -10.13 6.90 19.55
C ILE A 348 -11.59 7.18 19.90
N GLU A 349 -12.16 8.20 19.27
CA GLU A 349 -13.58 8.56 19.37
C GLU A 349 -14.44 7.67 18.48
N GLU A 350 -13.97 7.37 17.27
CA GLU A 350 -14.70 6.59 16.28
C GLU A 350 -13.76 5.99 15.23
N ILE A 351 -14.18 4.90 14.60
CA ILE A 351 -13.50 4.28 13.47
C ILE A 351 -14.48 4.17 12.30
N PHE A 352 -14.08 4.69 11.15
CA PHE A 352 -14.78 4.49 9.87
C PHE A 352 -14.01 3.47 9.05
N ASP A 353 -14.69 2.46 8.51
CA ASP A 353 -14.09 1.38 7.74
C ASP A 353 -14.64 1.33 6.32
N GLY A 354 -13.92 0.64 5.43
CA GLY A 354 -14.39 0.34 4.08
C GLY A 354 -14.32 1.53 3.13
N LEU A 355 -13.42 2.49 3.38
CA LEU A 355 -13.16 3.59 2.45
C LEU A 355 -12.28 3.09 1.30
N GLY A 356 -12.61 3.47 0.06
CA GLY A 356 -11.81 3.13 -1.11
C GLY A 356 -11.47 1.65 -1.21
N GLN A 357 -10.17 1.33 -1.22
CA GLN A 357 -9.64 -0.03 -1.34
C GLN A 357 -9.37 -0.71 0.02
N GLY A 358 -10.13 -0.37 1.05
CA GLY A 358 -10.03 -0.99 2.38
C GLY A 358 -9.33 -0.12 3.43
N HIS A 359 -9.35 1.20 3.30
CA HIS A 359 -8.87 2.11 4.32
C HIS A 359 -9.84 2.20 5.49
N SER A 360 -9.26 2.42 6.67
CA SER A 360 -9.97 2.81 7.88
C SER A 360 -9.49 4.20 8.33
N ILE A 361 -10.42 5.04 8.81
CA ILE A 361 -10.10 6.32 9.46
C ILE A 361 -10.37 6.19 10.97
N LEU A 362 -9.32 6.34 11.77
CA LEU A 362 -9.41 6.45 13.22
C LEU A 362 -9.51 7.94 13.57
N VAL A 363 -10.66 8.36 14.06
CA VAL A 363 -10.88 9.72 14.56
C VAL A 363 -10.48 9.76 16.03
N CYS A 364 -9.45 10.54 16.33
CA CYS A 364 -8.83 10.63 17.64
C CYS A 364 -9.02 12.03 18.24
N LYS A 365 -9.08 12.09 19.57
CA LYS A 365 -9.13 13.34 20.35
C LYS A 365 -8.21 13.26 21.57
N LEU A 366 -8.04 14.40 22.24
CA LEU A 366 -7.37 14.45 23.54
C LEU A 366 -8.10 13.56 24.54
N LYS A 367 -7.34 12.71 25.25
CA LYS A 367 -7.89 11.92 26.36
C LYS A 367 -8.23 12.85 27.53
N GLN A 368 -9.43 12.67 28.09
CA GLN A 368 -9.90 13.46 29.24
C GLN A 368 -9.24 13.05 30.55
#